data_AF-A0A9Q0Y6K1-F1
#
_entry.id   AF-A0A9Q0Y6K1-F1
#
_cell.length_a   1.000
_cell.length_b   1.000
_cell.length_c   1.000
_cell.angle_alpha   90.00
_cell.angle_beta   90.00
_cell.angle_gamma   90.00
#
_symmetry.space_group_name_H-M   'P 1'
#
loop_
_entity.id
_entity.type
_entity.pdbx_description
1 polymer ?
#
loop_
_entity_poly.entity_id
_entity_poly.type
_entity_poly.pdbx_seq_one_letter_code
_entity_poly.pdbx_strand_id
1 'polypeptide(L)'
;MLEDDIVCATSFVAIIQSHVRQRKAAWTTIAFSRLGSIGKLYHSYDLYKLAQFLLLFNDTMPADWLLEAFYRFQGQEHGLTFRPSLFQHIGRISSFHSMETQFKDPEFEEDTGDLGDFPPASCFTNIPIFSKYNPSNMCPPGKGVFWGKNITSGSFFIMVFAHPIVPQKIQILTGSAEYSQDILYDGYVEKGRLKVHSQNGQTCLIFQQIGNFKEGFFEMEDKNNKDNIDCLRIQATAPQKQWLRIRRISIWVKKD
;
A
#
# COMPACT_ATOMS: atom_id res chain seq x y z
N MET A 1 5.86 16.86 -10.85
CA MET A 1 5.53 18.10 -10.14
C MET A 1 5.19 17.73 -8.72
N LEU A 2 5.88 18.36 -7.78
CA LEU A 2 5.66 18.26 -6.35
C LEU A 2 5.47 19.69 -5.85
N GLU A 3 4.58 19.90 -4.90
CA GLU A 3 4.43 21.19 -4.22
C GLU A 3 5.37 21.24 -3.00
N ASP A 4 5.36 22.38 -2.32
CA ASP A 4 5.92 22.56 -0.98
C ASP A 4 5.15 21.77 0.09
N ASP A 5 5.74 21.69 1.29
CA ASP A 5 5.14 21.07 2.46
C ASP A 5 4.54 19.67 2.20
N ILE A 6 5.29 18.79 1.53
CA ILE A 6 4.85 17.43 1.25
C ILE A 6 5.54 16.37 2.12
N VAL A 7 4.77 15.38 2.52
CA VAL A 7 5.27 14.11 3.04
C VAL A 7 5.13 13.05 1.94
N CYS A 8 6.14 12.18 1.86
CA CYS A 8 6.22 11.14 0.83
C CYS A 8 6.09 9.74 1.44
N ALA A 9 5.46 8.83 0.71
CA ALA A 9 5.47 7.41 1.03
C ALA A 9 6.88 6.83 0.89
N THR A 10 7.19 5.81 1.68
CA THR A 10 8.50 5.15 1.63
C THR A 10 8.72 4.47 0.27
N SER A 11 9.96 4.52 -0.23
CA SER A 11 10.32 3.97 -1.56
C SER A 11 9.49 4.51 -2.75
N PHE A 12 8.89 5.70 -2.65
CA PHE A 12 8.00 6.23 -3.71
C PHE A 12 8.63 6.20 -5.11
N VAL A 13 9.94 6.48 -5.23
CA VAL A 13 10.66 6.43 -6.52
C VAL A 13 10.59 5.04 -7.16
N ALA A 14 10.88 3.99 -6.39
CA ALA A 14 10.85 2.62 -6.89
C ALA A 14 9.42 2.18 -7.26
N ILE A 15 8.43 2.63 -6.50
CA ILE A 15 7.01 2.35 -6.78
C ILE A 15 6.59 3.01 -8.10
N ILE A 16 6.92 4.30 -8.28
CA ILE A 16 6.65 5.05 -9.52
C ILE A 16 7.31 4.38 -10.72
N GLN A 17 8.61 4.06 -10.62
CA GLN A 17 9.35 3.41 -11.72
C GLN A 17 8.74 2.07 -12.11
N SER A 18 8.39 1.24 -11.12
CA SER A 18 7.74 -0.05 -11.37
C SER A 18 6.38 0.13 -12.05
N HIS A 19 5.56 1.07 -11.56
CA HIS A 19 4.25 1.35 -12.13
C HIS A 19 4.32 1.81 -13.59
N VAL A 20 5.24 2.74 -13.90
CA VAL A 20 5.43 3.25 -15.26
C VAL A 20 5.94 2.15 -16.19
N ARG A 21 6.88 1.31 -15.75
CA ARG A 21 7.41 0.19 -16.58
C ARG A 21 6.36 -0.86 -16.92
N GLN A 22 5.43 -1.13 -16.01
CA GLN A 22 4.37 -2.11 -16.23
C GLN A 22 3.25 -1.59 -17.15
N ARG A 23 3.17 -0.27 -17.34
CA ARG A 23 2.10 0.35 -18.10
C ARG A 23 2.36 0.29 -19.60
N LYS A 24 1.46 -0.37 -20.34
CA LYS A 24 1.52 -0.48 -21.81
C LYS A 24 0.71 0.59 -22.54
N ALA A 25 -0.32 1.14 -21.90
CA ALA A 25 -1.18 2.16 -22.49
C ALA A 25 -0.48 3.53 -22.49
N ALA A 26 -0.66 4.29 -23.57
CA ALA A 26 -0.21 5.67 -23.65
C ALA A 26 -0.81 6.51 -22.51
N TRP A 27 -0.04 7.47 -22.02
CA TRP A 27 -0.45 8.39 -20.96
C TRP A 27 0.30 9.71 -21.15
N THR A 28 -0.33 10.80 -20.70
CA THR A 28 0.27 12.13 -20.69
C THR A 28 0.66 12.51 -19.27
N THR A 29 -0.27 12.31 -18.33
CA THR A 29 -0.11 12.66 -16.92
C THR A 29 -0.61 11.54 -16.03
N ILE A 30 0.20 11.14 -15.05
CA ILE A 30 -0.19 10.22 -13.97
C ILE A 30 -0.10 10.95 -12.63
N ALA A 31 -1.19 10.97 -11.87
CA ALA A 31 -1.24 11.52 -10.53
C ALA A 31 -0.93 10.41 -9.50
N PHE A 32 -0.02 10.68 -8.57
CA PHE A 32 0.33 9.81 -7.44
C PHE A 32 -0.20 10.37 -6.10
N SER A 33 -1.12 11.31 -6.16
CA SER A 33 -1.91 11.81 -5.04
C SER A 33 -3.28 12.20 -5.56
N ARG A 34 -4.30 12.16 -4.71
CA ARG A 34 -5.66 12.59 -5.04
C ARG A 34 -5.84 14.10 -4.86
N LEU A 35 -4.95 14.75 -4.09
CA LEU A 35 -5.07 16.16 -3.77
C LEU A 35 -4.38 17.05 -4.81
N GLY A 36 -5.13 18.02 -5.32
CA GLY A 36 -4.61 19.18 -6.05
C GLY A 36 -3.59 18.88 -7.15
N SER A 37 -2.44 19.54 -7.06
CA SER A 37 -1.38 19.54 -8.06
C SER A 37 -0.16 18.69 -7.69
N ILE A 38 -0.16 18.10 -6.48
CA ILE A 38 0.94 17.28 -5.98
C ILE A 38 1.04 15.91 -6.66
N GLY A 39 2.27 15.40 -6.73
CA GLY A 39 2.54 14.04 -7.18
C GLY A 39 2.21 13.77 -8.66
N LYS A 40 2.17 14.80 -9.52
CA LYS A 40 1.87 14.63 -10.96
C LYS A 40 3.14 14.29 -11.74
N LEU A 41 3.15 13.16 -12.44
CA LEU A 41 4.23 12.73 -13.31
C LEU A 41 3.90 13.07 -14.77
N TYR A 42 4.88 13.63 -15.48
CA TYR A 42 4.81 13.99 -16.89
C TYR A 42 5.99 13.39 -17.63
N HIS A 43 5.83 13.17 -18.94
CA HIS A 43 6.95 12.87 -19.79
C HIS A 43 7.88 14.07 -19.96
N SER A 44 9.20 13.83 -19.98
CA SER A 44 10.20 14.88 -20.15
C SER A 44 9.99 15.68 -21.45
N TYR A 45 9.54 15.04 -22.51
CA TYR A 45 9.29 15.69 -23.81
C TYR A 45 8.04 16.59 -23.83
N ASP A 46 7.11 16.42 -22.88
CA ASP A 46 5.90 17.25 -22.77
C ASP A 46 6.09 18.46 -21.87
N LEU A 47 7.18 18.52 -21.08
CA LEU A 47 7.41 19.58 -20.09
C LEU A 47 7.44 20.98 -20.71
N TYR A 48 8.03 21.13 -21.90
CA TYR A 48 8.07 22.42 -22.58
C TYR A 48 6.68 22.90 -22.99
N LYS A 49 5.87 22.01 -23.58
CA LYS A 49 4.48 22.32 -23.96
C LYS A 49 3.63 22.63 -22.75
N LEU A 50 3.81 21.87 -21.66
CA LEU A 50 3.12 22.10 -20.40
C LEU A 50 3.45 23.48 -19.83
N ALA A 51 4.73 23.86 -19.80
CA ALA A 51 5.14 25.17 -19.31
C ALA A 51 4.56 26.31 -20.14
N GLN A 52 4.57 26.19 -21.47
CA GLN A 52 3.93 27.18 -22.35
C GLN A 52 2.42 27.26 -22.13
N PHE A 53 1.75 26.11 -22.00
CA PHE A 53 0.32 26.05 -21.75
C PHE A 53 -0.04 26.75 -20.43
N LEU A 54 0.69 26.45 -19.35
CA LEU A 54 0.48 27.10 -18.05
C LEU A 54 0.73 28.60 -18.12
N LEU A 55 1.77 29.05 -18.83
CA LEU A 55 2.08 30.47 -18.98
C LEU A 55 1.01 31.22 -19.78
N LEU A 56 0.47 30.61 -20.83
CA LEU A 56 -0.54 31.22 -21.70
C LEU A 56 -1.89 31.38 -21.01
N PHE A 57 -2.24 30.49 -20.08
CA PHE A 57 -3.56 30.42 -19.48
C PHE A 57 -3.58 30.67 -17.96
N ASN A 58 -2.49 31.16 -17.38
CA ASN A 58 -2.35 31.41 -15.94
C ASN A 58 -3.46 32.33 -15.37
N ASP A 59 -3.90 33.32 -16.14
CA ASP A 59 -4.91 34.30 -15.74
C ASP A 59 -6.34 33.86 -16.11
N THR A 60 -6.49 32.71 -16.80
CA THR A 60 -7.79 32.22 -17.28
C THR A 60 -8.47 31.32 -16.26
N MET A 61 -7.72 30.43 -15.62
CA MET A 61 -8.26 29.48 -14.64
C MET A 61 -7.17 29.01 -13.67
N PRO A 62 -7.53 28.47 -12.50
CA PRO A 62 -6.58 27.96 -11.53
C PRO A 62 -5.67 26.87 -12.10
N ALA A 63 -4.44 26.78 -11.57
CA ALA A 63 -3.42 25.83 -12.04
C ALA A 63 -3.91 24.38 -12.07
N ASP A 64 -4.67 23.94 -11.07
CA ASP A 64 -5.23 22.58 -11.03
C ASP A 64 -6.08 22.25 -12.26
N TRP A 65 -6.92 23.20 -12.69
CA TRP A 65 -7.80 23.05 -13.84
C TRP A 65 -7.02 23.11 -15.15
N LEU A 66 -5.96 23.91 -15.22
CA LEU A 66 -5.06 23.93 -16.37
C LEU A 66 -4.36 22.58 -16.56
N LEU A 67 -3.88 21.96 -15.49
CA LEU A 67 -3.22 20.65 -15.58
C LEU A 67 -4.20 19.56 -16.02
N GLU A 68 -5.46 19.66 -15.61
CA GLU A 68 -6.52 18.78 -16.08
C GLU A 68 -6.83 18.99 -17.56
N ALA A 69 -6.98 20.25 -17.99
CA ALA A 69 -7.19 20.59 -19.38
C ALA A 69 -6.03 20.11 -20.26
N PHE A 70 -4.78 20.23 -19.80
CA PHE A 70 -3.60 19.85 -20.55
C PHE A 70 -3.61 18.38 -20.98
N TYR A 71 -3.86 17.44 -20.05
CA TYR A 71 -3.86 16.02 -20.42
C TYR A 71 -5.02 15.68 -21.36
N ARG A 72 -6.18 16.34 -21.20
CA ARG A 72 -7.32 16.20 -22.11
C ARG A 72 -6.99 16.68 -23.52
N PHE A 73 -6.31 17.82 -23.66
CA PHE A 73 -5.84 18.32 -24.95
C PHE A 73 -4.80 17.41 -25.62
N GLN A 74 -4.00 16.67 -24.85
CA GLN A 74 -3.08 15.65 -25.37
C GLN A 74 -3.76 14.31 -25.70
N GLY A 75 -5.10 14.23 -25.62
CA GLY A 75 -5.88 13.05 -25.98
C GLY A 75 -6.05 12.02 -24.85
N GLN A 76 -5.68 12.35 -23.61
CA GLN A 76 -6.01 11.53 -22.46
C GLN A 76 -7.40 11.95 -21.93
N GLU A 77 -8.44 11.14 -22.18
CA GLU A 77 -9.82 11.50 -21.81
C GLU A 77 -10.04 11.65 -20.29
N HIS A 78 -9.34 10.84 -19.49
CA HIS A 78 -9.54 10.77 -18.05
C HIS A 78 -8.22 10.88 -17.29
N GLY A 79 -8.26 11.51 -16.11
CA GLY A 79 -7.13 11.56 -15.19
C GLY A 79 -6.72 10.16 -14.74
N LEU A 80 -5.42 9.88 -14.79
CA LEU A 80 -4.86 8.59 -14.36
C LEU A 80 -4.29 8.74 -12.96
N THR A 81 -4.96 8.16 -11.97
CA THR A 81 -4.51 8.21 -10.57
C THR A 81 -3.97 6.84 -10.14
N PHE A 82 -2.74 6.84 -9.64
CA PHE A 82 -2.14 5.70 -8.95
C PHE A 82 -2.73 5.60 -7.54
N ARG A 83 -3.03 4.37 -7.12
CA ARG A 83 -3.54 4.07 -5.77
C ARG A 83 -2.69 2.96 -5.15
N PRO A 84 -2.25 3.09 -3.88
CA PRO A 84 -2.55 4.19 -2.94
C PRO A 84 -1.74 5.47 -3.22
N SER A 85 -2.19 6.62 -2.70
CA SER A 85 -1.47 7.90 -2.80
C SER A 85 -0.07 7.80 -2.19
N LEU A 86 0.93 8.32 -2.90
CA LEU A 86 2.34 8.35 -2.49
C LEU A 86 2.76 9.70 -1.90
N PHE A 87 1.93 10.74 -2.02
CA PHE A 87 2.24 12.08 -1.55
C PHE A 87 1.05 12.72 -0.83
N GLN A 88 1.37 13.51 0.19
CA GLN A 88 0.42 14.31 0.97
C GLN A 88 0.97 15.69 1.23
N HIS A 89 0.13 16.69 0.99
CA HIS A 89 0.40 18.05 1.38
C HIS A 89 0.05 18.26 2.87
N ILE A 90 0.99 18.71 3.68
CA ILE A 90 0.83 18.99 5.12
C ILE A 90 0.76 20.49 5.43
N GLY A 91 0.95 21.36 4.44
CA GLY A 91 0.79 22.81 4.59
C GLY A 91 -0.63 23.13 5.07
N ARG A 92 -0.72 23.85 6.20
CA ARG A 92 -1.98 24.09 6.94
C ARG A 92 -2.68 25.39 6.56
N ILE A 93 -1.93 26.33 5.96
CA ILE A 93 -2.38 27.70 5.70
C ILE A 93 -2.07 28.02 4.24
N SER A 94 -3.11 28.23 3.44
CA SER A 94 -2.95 28.72 2.08
C SER A 94 -2.64 30.21 2.09
N SER A 95 -1.70 30.66 1.25
CA SER A 95 -1.42 32.09 1.06
C SER A 95 -2.62 32.88 0.54
N PHE A 96 -3.62 32.19 -0.04
CA PHE A 96 -4.84 32.77 -0.60
C PHE A 96 -6.03 32.81 0.36
N HIS A 97 -5.96 32.10 1.50
CA HIS A 97 -7.07 32.03 2.46
C HIS A 97 -6.54 32.00 3.90
N SER A 98 -7.02 32.93 4.72
CA SER A 98 -6.81 32.98 6.17
C SER A 98 -7.63 31.90 6.93
N MET A 99 -7.95 30.78 6.27
CA MET A 99 -8.64 29.63 6.87
C MET A 99 -7.70 28.42 6.87
N GLU A 100 -7.46 27.86 8.06
CA GLU A 100 -6.79 26.58 8.20
C GLU A 100 -7.57 25.50 7.43
N THR A 101 -6.95 24.92 6.41
CA THR A 101 -7.55 23.85 5.61
C THR A 101 -6.70 22.60 5.76
N GLN A 102 -7.18 21.66 6.59
CA GLN A 102 -6.57 20.33 6.70
C GLN A 102 -7.14 19.42 5.62
N PHE A 103 -6.62 19.51 4.40
CA PHE A 103 -6.91 18.53 3.37
C PHE A 103 -5.98 17.32 3.54
N LYS A 104 -6.45 16.29 4.24
CA LYS A 104 -5.76 14.99 4.31
C LYS A 104 -6.28 14.10 3.18
N ASP A 105 -5.38 13.58 2.35
CA ASP A 105 -5.69 12.56 1.36
C ASP A 105 -5.98 11.27 2.12
N PRO A 106 -7.21 10.75 2.06
CA PRO A 106 -7.58 9.55 2.81
C PRO A 106 -6.85 8.30 2.29
N GLU A 107 -6.30 8.33 1.07
CA GLU A 107 -5.46 7.26 0.52
C GLU A 107 -3.98 7.41 0.88
N PHE A 108 -3.54 8.57 1.36
CA PHE A 108 -2.17 8.76 1.81
C PHE A 108 -2.01 8.38 3.26
N GLU A 109 -1.09 7.46 3.51
CA GLU A 109 -0.68 7.06 4.83
C GLU A 109 0.80 7.34 5.01
N GLU A 110 1.11 8.26 5.91
CA GLU A 110 2.48 8.59 6.33
C GLU A 110 3.08 7.36 7.03
N ASP A 111 3.82 6.57 6.27
CA ASP A 111 4.42 5.34 6.76
C ASP A 111 5.85 5.62 7.26
N THR A 112 5.94 6.38 8.37
CA THR A 112 7.22 6.77 9.02
C THR A 112 7.90 5.66 9.81
N GLY A 113 7.27 4.48 9.89
CA GLY A 113 7.85 3.31 10.55
C GLY A 113 8.94 2.65 9.70
N ASP A 114 9.94 2.09 10.37
CA ASP A 114 10.89 1.17 9.75
C ASP A 114 10.12 0.04 9.04
N LEU A 115 10.45 -0.21 7.77
CA LEU A 115 9.76 -1.18 6.93
C LEU A 115 10.11 -2.63 7.31
N GLY A 116 11.15 -2.80 8.12
CA GLY A 116 11.75 -4.10 8.38
C GLY A 116 12.52 -4.63 7.19
N ASP A 117 12.83 -5.92 7.23
CA ASP A 117 13.47 -6.63 6.16
C ASP A 117 12.43 -7.20 5.18
N PHE A 118 12.87 -7.49 3.95
CA PHE A 118 12.02 -7.99 2.86
C PHE A 118 12.37 -9.43 2.48
N PRO A 119 12.11 -10.43 3.35
CA PRO A 119 12.39 -11.81 3.02
C PRO A 119 11.53 -12.23 1.80
N PRO A 120 12.12 -12.82 0.75
CA PRO A 120 11.36 -13.28 -0.41
C PRO A 120 10.28 -14.28 0.02
N ALA A 121 9.02 -14.04 -0.38
CA ALA A 121 7.90 -14.84 0.06
C ALA A 121 6.79 -14.94 -1.01
N SER A 122 5.98 -15.98 -0.93
CA SER A 122 4.76 -16.16 -1.72
C SER A 122 3.54 -16.13 -0.82
N CYS A 123 2.52 -15.37 -1.21
CA CYS A 123 1.31 -15.19 -0.41
C CYS A 123 0.14 -15.96 -1.02
N PHE A 124 -0.62 -16.66 -0.16
CA PHE A 124 -1.82 -17.40 -0.51
C PHE A 124 -2.96 -17.05 0.45
N THR A 125 -4.20 -17.21 0.02
CA THR A 125 -5.37 -16.94 0.85
C THR A 125 -6.58 -17.71 0.34
N ASN A 126 -7.49 -18.08 1.24
CA ASN A 126 -8.84 -18.54 0.88
C ASN A 126 -9.88 -17.40 0.87
N ILE A 127 -9.46 -16.18 1.21
CA ILE A 127 -10.35 -15.01 1.27
C ILE A 127 -10.66 -14.56 -0.16
N PRO A 128 -11.94 -14.41 -0.53
CA PRO A 128 -12.33 -13.87 -1.82
C PRO A 128 -11.71 -12.49 -2.07
N ILE A 129 -11.02 -12.34 -3.20
CA ILE A 129 -10.26 -11.13 -3.52
C ILE A 129 -11.20 -10.03 -4.05
N PHE A 130 -10.95 -8.78 -3.68
CA PHE A 130 -11.59 -7.61 -4.29
C PHE A 130 -10.75 -7.08 -5.46
N SER A 131 -11.34 -7.05 -6.67
CA SER A 131 -10.75 -6.44 -7.86
C SER A 131 -9.29 -6.91 -8.12
N LYS A 132 -8.33 -5.98 -8.17
CA LYS A 132 -6.91 -6.20 -8.45
C LYS A 132 -6.02 -6.38 -7.21
N TYR A 133 -6.59 -6.46 -6.01
CA TYR A 133 -5.84 -6.48 -4.74
C TYR A 133 -5.41 -7.89 -4.33
N ASN A 134 -4.66 -8.54 -5.21
CA ASN A 134 -4.20 -9.92 -5.05
C ASN A 134 -3.20 -10.08 -3.87
N PRO A 135 -3.12 -11.28 -3.26
CA PRO A 135 -2.16 -11.58 -2.20
C PRO A 135 -0.70 -11.35 -2.63
N SER A 136 -0.38 -11.56 -3.92
CA SER A 136 0.96 -11.33 -4.49
C SER A 136 1.40 -9.86 -4.45
N ASN A 137 0.46 -8.91 -4.34
CA ASN A 137 0.79 -7.50 -4.20
C ASN A 137 1.37 -7.19 -2.82
N MET A 138 1.03 -8.00 -1.83
CA MET A 138 1.38 -7.82 -0.41
C MET A 138 2.72 -8.49 -0.06
N CYS A 139 3.00 -9.66 -0.62
CA CYS A 139 4.25 -10.37 -0.39
C CYS A 139 5.42 -9.72 -1.12
N PRO A 140 6.62 -9.61 -0.51
CA PRO A 140 7.83 -9.15 -1.20
C PRO A 140 8.10 -9.98 -2.47
N PRO A 141 8.37 -9.34 -3.62
CA PRO A 141 8.74 -7.94 -3.82
C PRO A 141 7.56 -6.95 -4.00
N GLY A 142 6.33 -7.41 -3.83
CA GLY A 142 5.13 -6.56 -3.83
C GLY A 142 5.21 -5.45 -2.77
N LYS A 143 4.74 -4.26 -3.15
CA LYS A 143 4.65 -3.06 -2.29
C LYS A 143 3.21 -2.54 -2.20
N GLY A 144 2.24 -3.40 -2.50
CA GLY A 144 0.83 -3.06 -2.53
C GLY A 144 0.11 -3.52 -1.26
N VAL A 145 -1.22 -3.47 -1.33
CA VAL A 145 -2.10 -3.92 -0.25
C VAL A 145 -2.90 -5.13 -0.70
N PHE A 146 -3.28 -5.97 0.26
CA PHE A 146 -4.28 -7.01 0.04
C PHE A 146 -5.65 -6.48 0.47
N TRP A 147 -6.69 -6.80 -0.30
CA TRP A 147 -8.06 -6.44 0.04
C TRP A 147 -9.00 -7.58 -0.33
N GLY A 148 -9.60 -8.17 0.70
CA GLY A 148 -10.49 -9.32 0.59
C GLY A 148 -11.87 -9.04 1.17
N LYS A 149 -12.88 -9.76 0.69
CA LYS A 149 -14.29 -9.64 1.08
C LYS A 149 -14.80 -10.95 1.65
N ASN A 150 -15.93 -10.88 2.36
CA ASN A 150 -16.66 -12.04 2.89
C ASN A 150 -15.82 -12.90 3.85
N ILE A 151 -15.35 -12.28 4.94
CA ILE A 151 -14.52 -12.94 5.94
C ILE A 151 -15.38 -13.85 6.82
N THR A 152 -15.02 -15.13 6.85
CA THR A 152 -15.65 -16.16 7.68
C THR A 152 -14.69 -16.67 8.75
N SER A 153 -15.21 -17.38 9.76
CA SER A 153 -14.36 -18.15 10.66
C SER A 153 -13.51 -19.15 9.86
N GLY A 154 -12.19 -19.17 10.10
CA GLY A 154 -11.24 -19.98 9.33
C GLY A 154 -10.75 -19.35 8.02
N SER A 155 -11.17 -18.13 7.70
CA SER A 155 -10.52 -17.34 6.65
C SER A 155 -9.06 -17.07 7.03
N PHE A 156 -8.15 -17.24 6.08
CA PHE A 156 -6.73 -17.08 6.32
C PHE A 156 -5.99 -16.35 5.20
N PHE A 157 -4.92 -15.68 5.57
CA PHE A 157 -3.91 -15.15 4.69
C PHE A 157 -2.56 -15.70 5.13
N ILE A 158 -1.85 -16.39 4.25
CA ILE A 158 -0.58 -17.04 4.57
C ILE A 158 0.55 -16.50 3.70
N MET A 159 1.66 -16.17 4.33
CA MET A 159 2.92 -15.80 3.71
C MET A 159 3.89 -16.98 3.89
N VAL A 160 4.43 -17.50 2.79
CA VAL A 160 5.37 -18.63 2.79
C VAL A 160 6.73 -18.14 2.32
N PHE A 161 7.74 -18.25 3.18
CA PHE A 161 9.08 -17.74 2.87
C PHE A 161 9.84 -18.68 1.92
N ALA A 162 10.62 -18.09 1.03
CA ALA A 162 11.49 -18.83 0.11
C ALA A 162 12.51 -19.66 0.90
N HIS A 163 13.14 -19.03 1.89
CA HIS A 163 14.07 -19.63 2.85
C HIS A 163 13.54 -19.41 4.27
N PRO A 164 13.78 -20.35 5.22
CA PRO A 164 13.39 -20.16 6.62
C PRO A 164 14.02 -18.90 7.21
N ILE A 165 13.24 -18.15 7.99
CA ILE A 165 13.69 -16.91 8.63
C ILE A 165 13.58 -17.00 10.14
N VAL A 166 14.40 -16.25 10.87
CA VAL A 166 14.29 -16.07 12.33
C VAL A 166 13.75 -14.65 12.59
N PRO A 167 12.43 -14.49 12.79
CA PRO A 167 11.84 -13.18 13.01
C PRO A 167 12.16 -12.68 14.43
N GLN A 168 12.68 -11.47 14.55
CA GLN A 168 12.88 -10.77 15.82
C GLN A 168 11.73 -9.81 16.13
N LYS A 169 11.07 -9.27 15.10
CA LYS A 169 9.89 -8.42 15.24
C LYS A 169 8.96 -8.65 14.08
N ILE A 170 7.65 -8.62 14.34
CA ILE A 170 6.59 -8.71 13.34
C ILE A 170 5.57 -7.63 13.68
N GLN A 171 5.20 -6.83 12.69
CA GLN A 171 4.09 -5.88 12.76
C GLN A 171 3.14 -6.12 11.60
N ILE A 172 1.84 -6.18 11.88
CA ILE A 172 0.81 -6.32 10.87
C ILE A 172 -0.25 -5.25 11.11
N LEU A 173 -0.53 -4.47 10.07
CA LEU A 173 -1.51 -3.39 10.10
C LEU A 173 -2.61 -3.67 9.07
N THR A 174 -3.85 -3.61 9.53
CA THR A 174 -5.05 -3.73 8.70
C THR A 174 -5.82 -2.42 8.69
N GLY A 175 -6.75 -2.28 7.73
CA GLY A 175 -7.51 -1.05 7.51
C GLY A 175 -6.69 0.09 6.94
N SER A 176 -7.28 1.28 6.97
CA SER A 176 -6.66 2.54 6.53
C SER A 176 -7.46 3.76 6.95
N ALA A 177 -6.96 4.96 6.72
CA ALA A 177 -7.68 6.21 6.96
C ALA A 177 -9.02 6.28 6.19
N GLU A 178 -9.05 5.93 4.89
CA GLU A 178 -10.29 5.88 4.10
C GLU A 178 -11.20 4.71 4.50
N TYR A 179 -10.62 3.54 4.72
CA TYR A 179 -11.32 2.29 5.02
C TYR A 179 -10.98 1.83 6.44
N SER A 180 -11.37 2.63 7.43
CA SER A 180 -11.05 2.40 8.85
C SER A 180 -11.78 1.21 9.46
N GLN A 181 -12.89 0.81 8.84
CA GLN A 181 -13.67 -0.36 9.25
C GLN A 181 -13.21 -1.65 8.58
N ASP A 182 -12.36 -1.59 7.55
CA ASP A 182 -11.86 -2.77 6.83
C ASP A 182 -10.65 -3.40 7.52
N ILE A 183 -10.76 -3.55 8.84
CA ILE A 183 -9.76 -4.15 9.72
C ILE A 183 -10.09 -5.62 10.01
N LEU A 184 -9.12 -6.35 10.56
CA LEU A 184 -9.39 -7.64 11.19
C LEU A 184 -9.84 -7.40 12.64
N TYR A 185 -11.11 -7.67 12.94
CA TYR A 185 -11.65 -7.50 14.30
C TYR A 185 -11.25 -8.67 15.20
N ASP A 186 -11.51 -9.88 14.73
CA ASP A 186 -11.33 -11.12 15.48
C ASP A 186 -10.40 -12.06 14.70
N GLY A 187 -9.14 -12.12 15.14
CA GLY A 187 -8.15 -13.00 14.53
C GLY A 187 -6.83 -13.02 15.27
N TYR A 188 -5.96 -13.93 14.83
CA TYR A 188 -4.64 -14.13 15.39
C TYR A 188 -3.60 -14.38 14.32
N VAL A 189 -2.33 -14.32 14.72
CA VAL A 189 -1.19 -14.66 13.88
C VAL A 189 -0.55 -15.94 14.40
N GLU A 190 -0.10 -16.79 13.48
CA GLU A 190 0.62 -18.03 13.75
C GLU A 190 1.94 -18.08 12.99
N LYS A 191 2.95 -18.68 13.63
CA LYS A 191 4.17 -19.13 12.96
C LYS A 191 3.99 -20.56 12.46
N GLY A 192 4.41 -20.82 11.23
CA GLY A 192 4.33 -22.11 10.56
C GLY A 192 5.71 -22.74 10.34
N ARG A 193 5.80 -24.06 10.45
CA ARG A 193 6.98 -24.88 10.11
C ARG A 193 6.61 -26.05 9.20
N LEU A 194 7.64 -26.62 8.56
CA LEU A 194 7.53 -27.74 7.63
C LEU A 194 6.72 -27.33 6.39
N LYS A 195 7.38 -26.57 5.52
CA LYS A 195 6.83 -26.14 4.23
C LYS A 195 6.43 -27.35 3.37
N VAL A 196 5.19 -27.34 2.88
CA VAL A 196 4.61 -28.37 2.02
C VAL A 196 3.86 -27.75 0.83
N HIS A 197 3.65 -28.55 -0.21
CA HIS A 197 2.76 -28.22 -1.33
C HIS A 197 1.42 -28.91 -1.14
N SER A 198 0.34 -28.13 -1.13
CA SER A 198 -1.04 -28.60 -1.16
C SER A 198 -1.67 -28.26 -2.51
N GLN A 199 -2.82 -28.86 -2.82
CA GLN A 199 -3.59 -28.59 -4.05
C GLN A 199 -3.98 -27.10 -4.18
N ASN A 200 -4.11 -26.40 -3.05
CA ASN A 200 -4.50 -24.98 -2.99
C ASN A 200 -3.31 -24.02 -2.83
N GLY A 201 -2.06 -24.49 -2.96
CA GLY A 201 -0.84 -23.67 -2.85
C GLY A 201 0.15 -24.17 -1.80
N GLN A 202 1.21 -23.39 -1.56
CA GLN A 202 2.19 -23.71 -0.51
C GLN A 202 1.62 -23.38 0.86
N THR A 203 1.89 -24.25 1.84
CA THR A 203 1.50 -24.04 3.24
C THR A 203 2.52 -24.69 4.17
N CYS A 204 2.29 -24.60 5.47
CA CYS A 204 3.05 -25.30 6.51
C CYS A 204 2.17 -26.39 7.16
N LEU A 205 2.78 -27.41 7.76
CA LEU A 205 2.04 -28.47 8.47
C LEU A 205 1.76 -28.11 9.93
N ILE A 206 2.76 -27.50 10.59
CA ILE A 206 2.69 -27.21 12.02
C ILE A 206 2.53 -25.72 12.19
N PHE A 207 1.47 -25.29 12.88
CA PHE A 207 1.23 -23.90 13.22
C PHE A 207 1.20 -23.72 14.74
N GLN A 208 1.75 -22.60 15.19
CA GLN A 208 1.71 -22.17 16.58
C GLN A 208 1.29 -20.71 16.64
N GLN A 209 0.24 -20.42 17.41
CA GLN A 209 -0.24 -19.06 17.63
C GLN A 209 0.80 -18.22 18.39
N ILE A 210 1.04 -17.01 17.90
CA ILE A 210 2.00 -16.05 18.46
C ILE A 210 1.32 -14.79 19.04
N GLY A 211 0.05 -14.55 18.74
CA GLY A 211 -0.75 -13.54 19.43
C GLY A 211 -2.00 -13.13 18.64
N ASN A 212 -2.83 -12.28 19.25
CA ASN A 212 -4.12 -11.85 18.70
C ASN A 212 -4.04 -10.43 18.15
N PHE A 213 -4.89 -10.11 17.17
CA PHE A 213 -5.09 -8.73 16.73
C PHE A 213 -5.82 -7.92 17.80
N LYS A 214 -5.50 -6.64 17.87
CA LYS A 214 -6.22 -5.63 18.66
C LYS A 214 -6.47 -4.42 17.77
N GLU A 215 -7.73 -4.09 17.54
CA GLU A 215 -8.14 -2.94 16.73
C GLU A 215 -7.45 -2.90 15.35
N GLY A 216 -7.31 -4.07 14.70
CA GLY A 216 -6.68 -4.18 13.38
C GLY A 216 -5.15 -4.12 13.37
N PHE A 217 -4.51 -4.08 14.54
CA PHE A 217 -3.06 -4.11 14.70
C PHE A 217 -2.59 -5.39 15.39
N PHE A 218 -1.45 -5.90 14.96
CA PHE A 218 -0.70 -6.96 15.62
C PHE A 218 0.77 -6.56 15.70
N GLU A 219 1.38 -6.77 16.87
CA GLU A 219 2.81 -6.64 17.08
C GLU A 219 3.33 -7.79 17.94
N MET A 220 4.49 -8.30 17.56
CA MET A 220 5.30 -9.19 18.37
C MET A 220 6.77 -8.78 18.25
N GLU A 221 7.49 -8.75 19.36
CA GLU A 221 8.91 -8.49 19.41
C GLU A 221 9.58 -9.49 20.37
N ASP A 222 10.51 -10.27 19.84
CA ASP A 222 11.35 -11.20 20.59
C ASP A 222 12.77 -11.21 20.01
N LYS A 223 13.62 -10.35 20.57
CA LYS A 223 15.02 -10.20 20.12
C LYS A 223 15.88 -11.45 20.38
N ASN A 224 15.47 -12.28 21.35
CA ASN A 224 16.19 -13.50 21.73
C ASN A 224 15.68 -14.72 20.97
N ASN A 225 14.72 -14.55 20.06
CA ASN A 225 14.17 -15.62 19.28
C ASN A 225 15.28 -16.32 18.47
N LYS A 226 15.32 -17.65 18.60
CA LYS A 226 16.18 -18.54 17.82
C LYS A 226 15.37 -19.48 16.93
N ASP A 227 14.05 -19.43 17.03
CA ASP A 227 13.16 -20.26 16.24
C ASP A 227 13.06 -19.74 14.82
N ASN A 228 13.46 -20.58 13.87
CA ASN A 228 13.15 -20.35 12.47
C ASN A 228 11.70 -20.73 12.15
N ILE A 229 11.14 -20.04 11.14
CA ILE A 229 9.79 -20.24 10.63
C ILE A 229 9.83 -20.31 9.09
N ASP A 230 8.93 -21.12 8.54
CA ASP A 230 8.75 -21.30 7.10
C ASP A 230 7.54 -20.50 6.57
N CYS A 231 6.52 -20.32 7.41
CA CYS A 231 5.31 -19.59 7.07
C CYS A 231 4.88 -18.64 8.20
N LEU A 232 4.14 -17.60 7.83
CA LEU A 232 3.39 -16.73 8.73
C LEU A 232 1.93 -16.74 8.29
N ARG A 233 0.99 -17.03 9.18
CA ARG A 233 -0.44 -17.11 8.86
C ARG A 233 -1.25 -16.15 9.73
N ILE A 234 -2.07 -15.33 9.09
CA ILE A 234 -3.12 -14.53 9.71
C ILE A 234 -4.42 -15.34 9.57
N GLN A 235 -5.14 -15.54 10.67
CA GLN A 235 -6.37 -16.33 10.68
C GLN A 235 -7.49 -15.60 11.41
N ALA A 236 -8.66 -15.50 10.76
CA ALA A 236 -9.88 -14.96 11.34
C ALA A 236 -10.57 -16.02 12.20
N THR A 237 -10.96 -15.64 13.42
CA THR A 237 -11.65 -16.52 14.37
C THR A 237 -13.17 -16.45 14.23
N ALA A 238 -13.70 -15.29 13.84
CA ALA A 238 -15.13 -15.06 13.69
C ALA A 238 -15.46 -14.51 12.29
N PRO A 239 -16.70 -14.72 11.80
CA PRO A 239 -17.17 -14.03 10.60
C PRO A 239 -17.36 -12.53 10.88
N GLN A 240 -17.00 -11.68 9.91
CA GLN A 240 -17.24 -10.24 9.97
C GLN A 240 -17.92 -9.75 8.68
N LYS A 241 -18.76 -8.72 8.81
CA LYS A 241 -19.46 -8.12 7.66
C LYS A 241 -18.52 -7.24 6.83
N GLN A 242 -17.60 -6.58 7.51
CA GLN A 242 -16.59 -5.68 6.95
C GLN A 242 -15.57 -6.47 6.14
N TRP A 243 -14.97 -5.81 5.16
CA TRP A 243 -13.92 -6.39 4.35
C TRP A 243 -12.61 -6.40 5.14
N LEU A 244 -11.61 -7.13 4.66
CA LEU A 244 -10.28 -7.15 5.27
C LEU A 244 -9.29 -6.50 4.32
N ARG A 245 -8.76 -5.36 4.71
CA ARG A 245 -7.64 -4.71 4.03
C ARG A 245 -6.37 -4.92 4.84
N ILE A 246 -5.43 -5.73 4.36
CA ILE A 246 -4.11 -5.82 4.97
C ILE A 246 -3.22 -4.79 4.28
N ARG A 247 -2.81 -3.77 5.03
CA ARG A 247 -2.05 -2.65 4.47
C ARG A 247 -0.55 -2.89 4.56
N ARG A 248 -0.08 -3.51 5.64
CA ARG A 248 1.36 -3.71 5.88
C ARG A 248 1.64 -4.94 6.72
N ILE A 249 2.67 -5.69 6.34
CA ILE A 249 3.31 -6.76 7.10
C ILE A 249 4.80 -6.43 7.10
N SER A 250 5.32 -5.99 8.23
CA SER A 250 6.74 -5.67 8.43
C SER A 250 7.36 -6.76 9.29
N ILE A 251 8.51 -7.30 8.84
CA ILE A 251 9.21 -8.38 9.54
C ILE A 251 10.68 -8.00 9.65
N TRP A 252 11.21 -8.01 10.86
CA TRP A 252 12.65 -7.83 11.09
C TRP A 252 13.24 -9.21 11.35
N VAL A 253 14.24 -9.58 10.58
CA VAL A 253 14.89 -10.88 10.70
C VAL A 253 16.24 -10.72 11.37
N LYS A 254 16.61 -11.72 12.19
CA LYS A 254 17.95 -11.77 12.74
C LYS A 254 18.95 -11.85 11.59
N LYS A 255 19.92 -10.94 11.58
CA LYS A 255 21.06 -10.94 10.65
C LYS A 255 22.19 -11.75 11.29
N ASP A 256 22.77 -12.65 10.50
CA ASP A 256 23.95 -13.42 10.89
C ASP A 256 25.21 -12.53 10.91
#